data_AF-A0A671R1D8-F1
#
_entry.id   AF-A0A671R1D8-F1
#
_cell.length_a   1.000
_cell.length_b   1.000
_cell.length_c   1.000
_cell.angle_alpha   90.00
_cell.angle_beta   90.00
_cell.angle_gamma   90.00
#
_symmetry.space_group_name_H-M   'P 1'
#
loop_
_entity.id
_entity.type
_entity.pdbx_description
1 polymer ?
#
loop_
_entity_poly.entity_id
_entity_poly.type
_entity_poly.pdbx_seq_one_letter_code
_entity_poly.pdbx_strand_id
1 'polypeptide(L)'
;MLEKDAEERRQRRKMKEEKANALREQGNEAFTQGDYETAVRLYTEGLEQLRDMQALYTNRAQAFIKLKRYKEAISDCEWALRCNEKCIKAYVHMGKSHLSFCPFKSKSGLHLHFSTYLKASLQEKTAWEELQEGTEQAMAVPELLKKLDRPNEINLYYCGGLELLSQAIKDCKYA
;
A
#
# COMPACT_ATOMS: atom_id res chain seq x y z
N MET A 1 -16.72 7.21 35.06
CA MET A 1 -15.52 6.36 35.24
C MET A 1 -15.06 5.78 33.90
N LEU A 2 -15.95 5.16 33.11
CA LEU A 2 -15.62 4.58 31.79
C LEU A 2 -15.15 5.62 30.74
N GLU A 3 -15.79 6.78 30.66
CA GLU A 3 -15.43 7.83 29.70
C GLU A 3 -14.04 8.42 29.95
N LYS A 4 -13.66 8.62 31.22
CA LYS A 4 -12.33 9.11 31.61
C LYS A 4 -11.23 8.15 31.18
N ASP A 5 -11.44 6.85 31.40
CA ASP A 5 -10.50 5.79 31.02
C ASP A 5 -10.42 5.59 29.49
N ALA A 6 -11.52 5.80 28.76
CA ALA A 6 -11.53 5.85 27.30
C ALA A 6 -10.71 7.04 26.76
N GLU A 7 -10.90 8.23 27.33
CA GLU A 7 -10.16 9.43 26.91
C GLU A 7 -8.67 9.31 27.24
N GLU A 8 -8.31 8.78 28.40
CA GLU A 8 -6.91 8.52 28.74
C GLU A 8 -6.22 7.54 27.77
N ARG A 9 -6.91 6.48 27.32
CA ARG A 9 -6.39 5.58 26.27
C ARG A 9 -6.19 6.32 24.95
N ARG A 10 -7.15 7.16 24.56
CA ARG A 10 -7.09 7.96 23.34
C ARG A 10 -5.91 8.93 23.37
N GLN A 11 -5.71 9.64 24.49
CA GLN A 11 -4.57 10.54 24.66
C GLN A 11 -3.23 9.79 24.65
N ARG A 12 -3.14 8.64 25.33
CA ARG A 12 -1.94 7.78 25.27
C ARG A 12 -1.63 7.33 23.85
N ARG A 13 -2.64 6.94 23.06
CA ARG A 13 -2.47 6.55 21.66
C ARG A 13 -2.00 7.74 20.82
N LYS A 14 -2.60 8.91 20.99
CA LYS A 14 -2.22 10.15 20.30
C LYS A 14 -0.76 10.53 20.56
N MET A 15 -0.32 10.49 21.81
CA MET A 15 1.09 10.75 22.17
C MET A 15 2.05 9.75 21.52
N LYS A 16 1.69 8.47 21.47
CA LYS A 16 2.50 7.45 20.76
C LYS A 16 2.56 7.71 19.26
N GLU A 17 1.45 8.17 18.66
CA GLU A 17 1.37 8.53 17.25
C GLU A 17 2.21 9.75 16.89
N GLU A 18 2.16 10.80 17.71
CA GLU A 18 3.01 11.98 17.56
C GLU A 18 4.50 11.60 17.65
N LYS A 19 4.87 10.76 18.63
CA LYS A 19 6.24 10.28 18.79
C LYS A 19 6.70 9.41 17.61
N ALA A 20 5.85 8.49 17.14
CA ALA A 20 6.13 7.65 15.97
C ALA A 20 6.32 8.48 14.70
N ASN A 21 5.49 9.51 14.51
CA ASN A 21 5.62 10.45 13.40
C ASN A 21 6.91 11.27 13.47
N ALA A 22 7.29 11.77 14.65
CA ALA A 22 8.54 12.50 14.82
C ALA A 22 9.76 11.62 14.47
N LEU A 23 9.77 10.36 14.94
CA LEU A 23 10.81 9.39 14.60
C LEU A 23 10.83 9.05 13.10
N ARG A 24 9.65 8.95 12.48
CA ARG A 24 9.52 8.77 11.03
C ARG A 24 10.16 9.94 10.27
N GLU A 25 9.90 11.18 10.66
CA GLU A 25 10.48 12.34 9.99
C GLU A 25 11.99 12.44 10.20
N GLN A 26 12.50 12.13 11.41
CA GLN A 26 13.95 12.04 11.63
C GLN A 26 14.59 10.94 10.77
N GLY A 27 13.92 9.79 10.64
CA GLY A 27 14.36 8.71 9.77
C GLY A 27 14.35 9.09 8.29
N ASN A 28 13.36 9.88 7.87
CA ASN A 28 13.30 10.43 6.52
C ASN A 28 14.48 11.36 6.25
N GLU A 29 14.82 12.23 7.21
CA GLU A 29 15.97 13.14 7.11
C GLU A 29 17.31 12.37 7.05
N ALA A 30 17.49 11.36 7.90
CA ALA A 30 18.66 10.49 7.79
C ALA A 30 18.73 9.79 6.41
N PHE A 31 17.58 9.36 5.89
CA PHE A 31 17.50 8.72 4.58
C PHE A 31 17.88 9.67 3.43
N THR A 32 17.42 10.93 3.47
CA THR A 32 17.77 11.93 2.44
C THR A 32 19.25 12.27 2.47
N GLN A 33 19.87 12.27 3.65
CA GLN A 33 21.32 12.43 3.84
C GLN A 33 22.14 11.20 3.41
N GLY A 34 21.48 10.07 3.11
CA GLY A 34 22.14 8.83 2.71
C GLY A 34 22.61 7.95 3.88
N ASP A 35 22.33 8.36 5.13
CA ASP A 35 22.59 7.55 6.32
C ASP A 35 21.45 6.54 6.55
N TYR A 36 21.52 5.45 5.78
CA TYR A 36 20.47 4.44 5.77
C TYR A 36 20.43 3.59 7.05
N GLU A 37 21.55 3.38 7.75
CA GLU A 37 21.56 2.64 9.02
C GLU A 37 20.89 3.44 10.13
N THR A 38 21.17 4.74 10.22
CA THR A 38 20.45 5.63 11.15
C THR A 38 18.97 5.71 10.81
N ALA A 39 18.62 5.79 9.52
CA ALA A 39 17.21 5.74 9.10
C ALA A 39 16.51 4.44 9.57
N VAL A 40 17.14 3.27 9.38
CA VAL A 40 16.62 1.98 9.86
C VAL A 40 16.39 1.98 11.37
N ARG A 41 17.36 2.50 12.15
CA ARG A 41 17.24 2.60 13.61
C ARG A 41 16.05 3.47 14.01
N LEU A 42 15.95 4.67 13.44
CA LEU A 42 14.87 5.62 13.74
C LEU A 42 13.49 5.07 13.37
N TYR A 43 13.35 4.40 12.23
CA TYR A 43 12.09 3.74 11.87
C TYR A 43 11.75 2.58 12.82
N THR A 44 12.76 1.86 13.31
CA THR A 44 12.58 0.78 14.29
C THR A 44 12.07 1.31 15.62
N GLU A 45 12.66 2.39 16.13
CA GLU A 45 12.20 3.08 17.33
C GLU A 45 10.76 3.61 17.15
N GLY A 46 10.41 4.09 15.95
CA GLY A 46 9.04 4.48 15.61
C GLY A 46 8.07 3.32 15.72
N LEU A 47 8.45 2.14 15.22
CA LEU A 47 7.63 0.92 15.27
C LEU A 47 7.48 0.36 16.68
N GLU A 48 8.42 0.64 17.59
CA GLU A 48 8.26 0.34 19.02
C GLU A 48 7.16 1.19 19.66
N GLN A 49 6.92 2.41 19.16
CA GLN A 49 5.81 3.25 19.61
C GLN A 49 4.48 2.78 19.02
N LEU A 50 4.44 2.54 17.69
CA LEU A 50 3.26 2.10 16.95
C LEU A 50 3.61 1.02 15.92
N ARG A 51 3.26 -0.24 16.24
CA ARG A 51 3.52 -1.41 15.39
C ARG A 51 2.59 -1.52 14.19
N ASP A 52 1.48 -0.79 14.17
CA ASP A 52 0.44 -0.80 13.14
C ASP A 52 0.58 0.35 12.12
N MET A 53 1.71 1.06 12.14
CA MET A 53 1.95 2.20 11.26
C MET A 53 2.64 1.77 9.95
N GLN A 54 1.84 1.51 8.90
CA GLN A 54 2.29 1.06 7.59
C GLN A 54 3.43 1.89 6.97
N ALA A 55 3.43 3.21 7.16
CA ALA A 55 4.44 4.10 6.59
C ALA A 55 5.87 3.79 7.10
N LEU A 56 6.01 3.41 8.37
CA LEU A 56 7.32 3.09 8.96
C LEU A 56 7.91 1.82 8.35
N TYR A 57 7.09 0.78 8.14
CA TYR A 57 7.55 -0.44 7.45
C TYR A 57 7.98 -0.16 6.01
N THR A 58 7.21 0.62 5.25
CA THR A 58 7.59 0.92 3.85
C THR A 58 8.87 1.76 3.76
N ASN A 59 9.07 2.71 4.67
CA ASN A 59 10.26 3.55 4.68
C ASN A 59 11.50 2.77 5.13
N ARG A 60 11.35 1.88 6.12
CA ARG A 60 12.42 0.99 6.57
C ARG A 60 12.78 -0.06 5.51
N ALA A 61 11.79 -0.62 4.81
CA ALA A 61 12.03 -1.49 3.65
C ALA A 61 12.85 -0.77 2.57
N GLN A 62 12.54 0.50 2.28
CA GLN A 62 13.31 1.29 1.32
C GLN A 62 14.76 1.51 1.78
N ALA A 63 14.98 1.77 3.07
CA ALA A 63 16.33 1.88 3.65
C ALA A 63 17.10 0.54 3.55
N PHE A 64 16.46 -0.59 3.87
CA PHE A 64 17.05 -1.91 3.70
C PHE A 64 17.43 -2.22 2.24
N ILE A 65 16.62 -1.83 1.27
CA ILE A 65 16.96 -1.97 -0.16
C ILE A 65 18.24 -1.20 -0.50
N LYS A 66 18.40 0.02 0.02
CA LYS A 66 19.61 0.83 -0.18
C LYS A 66 20.84 0.19 0.45
N LEU A 67 20.67 -0.49 1.58
CA LEU A 67 21.69 -1.28 2.26
C LEU A 67 21.92 -2.67 1.64
N LYS A 68 21.20 -3.02 0.57
CA LYS A 68 21.21 -4.36 -0.06
C LYS A 68 20.76 -5.50 0.87
N ARG A 69 20.02 -5.16 1.92
CA ARG A 69 19.43 -6.08 2.91
C ARG A 69 18.04 -6.53 2.46
N TYR A 70 18.01 -7.25 1.34
CA TYR A 70 16.76 -7.51 0.61
C TYR A 70 15.80 -8.44 1.35
N LYS A 71 16.30 -9.36 2.19
CA LYS A 71 15.45 -10.26 2.98
C LYS A 71 14.64 -9.46 4.01
N GLU A 72 15.30 -8.56 4.72
CA GLU A 72 14.64 -7.68 5.69
C GLU A 72 13.65 -6.72 5.01
N ALA A 73 14.00 -6.19 3.85
CA ALA A 73 13.09 -5.36 3.07
C ALA A 73 11.81 -6.11 2.67
N ILE A 74 11.91 -7.37 2.24
CA ILE A 74 10.74 -8.20 1.91
C ILE A 74 9.88 -8.42 3.15
N SER A 75 10.48 -8.79 4.28
CA SER A 75 9.76 -8.96 5.54
C SER A 75 9.00 -7.69 5.95
N ASP A 76 9.60 -6.52 5.81
CA ASP A 76 8.92 -5.25 6.10
C ASP A 76 7.79 -4.95 5.11
N CYS A 77 7.94 -5.32 3.83
CA CYS A 77 6.86 -5.19 2.85
C CYS A 77 5.66 -6.08 3.20
N GLU A 78 5.90 -7.31 3.66
CA GLU A 78 4.83 -8.20 4.13
C GLU A 78 4.09 -7.61 5.34
N TRP A 79 4.82 -7.03 6.31
CA TRP A 79 4.20 -6.33 7.44
C TRP A 79 3.42 -5.09 7.01
N ALA A 80 3.95 -4.28 6.09
CA ALA A 80 3.22 -3.15 5.52
C ALA A 80 1.90 -3.57 4.88
N LEU A 81 1.88 -4.71 4.18
CA LEU A 81 0.67 -5.27 3.56
C LEU A 81 -0.31 -5.84 4.60
N ARG A 82 0.17 -6.37 5.73
CA ARG A 82 -0.72 -6.75 6.86
C ARG A 82 -1.38 -5.53 7.51
N CYS A 83 -0.70 -4.37 7.53
CA CYS A 83 -1.29 -3.13 8.03
C CYS A 83 -2.25 -2.50 7.01
N ASN A 84 -1.89 -2.54 5.73
CA ASN A 84 -2.70 -2.05 4.62
C ASN A 84 -2.40 -2.86 3.36
N GLU A 85 -3.33 -3.77 3.03
CA GLU A 85 -3.23 -4.71 1.91
C GLU A 85 -3.08 -4.02 0.54
N LYS A 86 -3.48 -2.75 0.46
CA LYS A 86 -3.48 -1.92 -0.76
C LYS A 86 -2.26 -1.02 -0.87
N CYS A 87 -1.23 -1.25 -0.05
CA CYS A 87 -0.04 -0.42 -0.06
C CYS A 87 0.81 -0.64 -1.33
N ILE A 88 0.66 0.24 -2.33
CA ILE A 88 1.44 0.22 -3.58
C ILE A 88 2.95 0.24 -3.30
N LYS A 89 3.40 1.06 -2.34
CA LYS A 89 4.82 1.20 -2.00
C LYS A 89 5.42 -0.13 -1.54
N ALA A 90 4.69 -0.91 -0.75
CA ALA A 90 5.13 -2.22 -0.28
C ALA A 90 5.32 -3.18 -1.47
N TYR A 91 4.37 -3.26 -2.40
CA TYR A 91 4.52 -4.08 -3.61
C TYR A 91 5.73 -3.66 -4.46
N VAL A 92 5.93 -2.35 -4.67
CA VAL A 92 7.07 -1.83 -5.45
C VAL A 92 8.41 -2.18 -4.79
N HIS A 93 8.54 -1.97 -3.48
CA HIS A 93 9.76 -2.30 -2.74
C HIS A 93 10.04 -3.81 -2.71
N MET A 94 8.99 -4.62 -2.56
CA MET A 94 9.09 -6.08 -2.59
C MET A 94 9.54 -6.57 -3.97
N GLY A 95 8.97 -6.05 -5.05
CA GLY A 95 9.42 -6.36 -6.42
C GLY A 95 10.89 -6.01 -6.66
N LYS A 96 11.33 -4.81 -6.23
CA LYS A 96 12.75 -4.40 -6.29
C LYS A 96 13.66 -5.32 -5.49
N SER A 97 13.22 -5.74 -4.30
CA SER A 97 13.98 -6.62 -3.41
C SER A 97 14.12 -8.02 -4.00
N HIS A 98 13.06 -8.59 -4.57
CA HIS A 98 13.11 -9.91 -5.21
C HIS A 98 14.03 -9.93 -6.44
N LEU A 99 13.95 -8.90 -7.30
CA LEU A 99 14.82 -8.78 -8.46
C LEU A 99 16.30 -8.69 -8.07
N SER A 100 16.60 -8.05 -6.94
CA SER A 100 17.97 -7.87 -6.47
C SER A 100 18.48 -9.05 -5.63
N PHE A 101 17.57 -9.79 -4.98
CA PHE A 101 17.91 -10.92 -4.10
C PHE A 101 18.22 -12.21 -4.86
N CYS A 102 17.60 -12.45 -6.02
CA CYS A 102 17.83 -13.68 -6.80
C CYS A 102 17.95 -13.38 -8.30
N PRO A 103 19.12 -13.58 -8.93
CA PRO A 103 19.29 -13.31 -10.35
C PRO A 103 18.48 -14.26 -11.26
N PHE A 104 18.18 -15.51 -10.88
CA PHE A 104 17.48 -16.44 -11.77
C PHE A 104 16.70 -17.55 -11.02
N LYS A 105 15.42 -17.67 -11.40
CA LYS A 105 14.48 -18.81 -11.30
C LYS A 105 13.92 -19.25 -9.93
N SER A 106 12.59 -19.28 -9.92
CA SER A 106 11.65 -20.18 -9.21
C SER A 106 10.98 -19.60 -7.94
N LYS A 107 9.71 -19.17 -8.08
CA LYS A 107 8.43 -19.81 -7.66
C LYS A 107 8.12 -19.51 -6.17
N SER A 108 6.92 -19.14 -5.72
CA SER A 108 5.55 -19.36 -6.21
C SER A 108 4.59 -18.40 -5.46
N GLY A 109 3.46 -18.04 -6.08
CA GLY A 109 2.35 -17.32 -5.43
C GLY A 109 2.42 -15.79 -5.48
N LEU A 110 3.49 -15.18 -4.97
CA LEU A 110 3.54 -13.73 -4.78
C LEU A 110 3.87 -12.94 -6.05
N HIS A 111 4.66 -13.52 -6.97
CA HIS A 111 4.84 -12.96 -8.31
C HIS A 111 3.51 -12.90 -9.07
N LEU A 112 2.62 -13.87 -8.84
CA LEU A 112 1.28 -13.84 -9.41
C LEU A 112 0.50 -12.67 -8.84
N HIS A 113 0.44 -12.50 -7.51
CA HIS A 113 -0.23 -11.37 -6.86
C HIS A 113 0.35 -10.00 -7.27
N PHE A 114 1.67 -9.88 -7.40
CA PHE A 114 2.31 -8.66 -7.87
C PHE A 114 2.04 -8.38 -9.35
N SER A 115 2.12 -9.42 -10.20
CA SER A 115 1.81 -9.31 -11.63
C SER A 115 0.33 -9.03 -11.86
N THR A 116 -0.58 -9.61 -11.07
CA THR A 116 -2.02 -9.35 -11.15
C THR A 116 -2.33 -7.95 -10.67
N TYR A 117 -1.70 -7.50 -9.58
CA TYR A 117 -1.86 -6.14 -9.07
C TYR A 117 -1.38 -5.08 -10.07
N LEU A 118 -0.19 -5.26 -10.64
CA LEU A 118 0.33 -4.35 -11.68
C LEU A 118 -0.57 -4.33 -12.92
N LYS A 119 -1.09 -5.48 -13.34
CA LYS A 119 -2.05 -5.57 -14.46
C LYS A 119 -3.35 -4.85 -14.14
N ALA A 120 -3.90 -5.06 -12.95
CA ALA A 120 -5.14 -4.40 -12.50
C ALA A 120 -4.97 -2.87 -12.42
N SER A 121 -3.86 -2.39 -11.86
CA SER A 121 -3.56 -0.96 -11.78
C SER A 121 -3.34 -0.32 -13.17
N LEU A 122 -2.75 -1.05 -14.11
CA LEU A 122 -2.60 -0.58 -15.49
C LEU A 122 -3.94 -0.53 -16.22
N GLN A 123 -4.79 -1.55 -16.04
CA GLN A 123 -6.14 -1.61 -16.61
C GLN A 123 -7.03 -0.48 -16.11
N GLU A 124 -6.94 -0.15 -14.81
CA GLU A 124 -7.67 0.97 -14.21
C GLU A 124 -7.24 2.32 -14.81
N LYS A 125 -5.93 2.52 -15.02
CA LYS A 125 -5.40 3.73 -15.65
C LYS A 125 -5.88 3.87 -17.10
N THR A 126 -5.80 2.80 -17.90
CA THR A 126 -6.28 2.82 -19.29
C THR A 126 -7.78 3.08 -19.39
N ALA A 127 -8.58 2.48 -18.49
CA ALA A 127 -10.03 2.72 -18.46
C ALA A 127 -10.37 4.19 -18.10
N TRP A 128 -9.53 4.84 -17.29
CA TRP A 128 -9.69 6.24 -16.93
C TRP A 128 -9.32 7.18 -18.09
N GLU A 129 -8.25 6.86 -18.82
CA GLU A 129 -7.84 7.58 -20.04
C GLU A 129 -8.91 7.47 -21.14
N GLU A 130 -9.43 6.27 -21.39
CA GLU A 130 -10.50 6.02 -22.38
C GLU A 130 -11.82 6.76 -22.05
N LEU A 131 -12.14 6.89 -20.76
CA LEU A 131 -13.29 7.66 -20.26
C LEU A 131 -13.09 9.17 -20.44
N GLN A 132 -11.90 9.69 -20.17
CA GLN A 132 -11.58 11.11 -20.38
C GLN A 132 -11.56 11.49 -21.86
N GLU A 133 -11.15 10.57 -22.73
CA GLU A 133 -11.16 10.77 -24.19
C GLU A 133 -12.57 10.69 -24.81
N GLY A 134 -13.60 10.37 -24.01
CA GLY A 134 -15.00 10.38 -24.46
C GLY A 134 -15.30 9.33 -25.53
N THR A 135 -14.48 8.28 -25.62
CA THR A 135 -14.64 7.23 -26.63
C THR A 135 -15.90 6.39 -26.34
N GLU A 136 -16.73 6.15 -27.36
CA GLU A 136 -17.96 5.34 -27.27
C GLU A 136 -17.74 3.89 -26.79
N GLN A 137 -16.48 3.44 -26.70
CA GLN A 137 -16.11 2.13 -26.15
C GLN A 137 -16.27 2.06 -24.62
N ALA A 138 -16.42 3.20 -23.95
CA ALA A 138 -16.68 3.35 -22.51
C ALA A 138 -18.17 3.23 -22.13
N MET A 139 -19.02 2.69 -23.01
CA MET A 139 -20.46 2.65 -22.78
C MET A 139 -20.83 1.67 -21.66
N ALA A 140 -21.32 2.28 -20.58
CA ALA A 140 -21.97 1.69 -19.41
C ALA A 140 -21.08 0.79 -18.53
N VAL A 141 -20.82 1.29 -17.32
CA VAL A 141 -20.22 0.56 -16.17
C VAL A 141 -20.64 -0.93 -16.08
N PRO A 142 -21.89 -1.35 -16.36
CA PRO A 142 -22.28 -2.76 -16.39
C PRO A 142 -21.59 -3.63 -17.46
N GLU A 143 -21.26 -3.11 -18.65
CA GLU A 143 -20.54 -3.85 -19.69
C GLU A 143 -19.05 -3.96 -19.37
N LEU A 144 -18.49 -2.92 -18.76
CA LEU A 144 -17.11 -2.92 -18.24
C LEU A 144 -16.96 -3.96 -17.13
N LEU A 145 -17.93 -4.05 -16.21
CA LEU A 145 -17.99 -5.09 -15.17
C LEU A 145 -18.13 -6.51 -15.75
N LYS A 146 -18.91 -6.69 -16.84
CA LYS A 146 -19.03 -8.00 -17.51
C LYS A 146 -17.76 -8.44 -18.24
N LYS A 147 -16.99 -7.52 -18.81
CA LYS A 147 -15.69 -7.84 -19.45
C LYS A 147 -14.62 -8.25 -18.44
N LEU A 148 -14.74 -7.76 -17.20
CA LEU A 148 -13.79 -7.98 -16.12
C LEU A 148 -14.11 -9.23 -15.28
N ASP A 149 -15.36 -9.70 -15.28
CA ASP A 149 -15.76 -10.92 -14.59
C ASP A 149 -15.45 -12.17 -15.43
N ARG A 150 -14.36 -12.87 -15.10
CA ARG A 150 -14.01 -14.17 -15.71
C ARG A 150 -14.23 -15.29 -14.70
N PRO A 151 -15.02 -16.32 -15.03
CA PRO A 151 -15.24 -17.44 -14.13
C PRO A 151 -13.92 -18.20 -13.96
N ASN A 152 -13.42 -18.26 -12.72
CA ASN A 152 -12.15 -18.86 -12.23
C ASN A 152 -10.95 -17.91 -12.02
N GLU A 153 -11.07 -16.61 -12.25
CA GLU A 153 -10.09 -15.64 -11.75
C GLU A 153 -10.58 -15.06 -10.42
N ILE A 154 -9.70 -15.00 -9.41
CA ILE A 154 -9.99 -14.27 -8.17
C ILE A 154 -10.14 -12.80 -8.58
N ASN A 155 -11.37 -12.30 -8.60
CA ASN A 155 -11.63 -10.87 -8.68
C ASN A 155 -11.00 -10.21 -7.44
N LEU A 156 -9.78 -9.70 -7.60
CA LEU A 156 -9.07 -8.93 -6.59
C LEU A 156 -9.73 -7.55 -6.52
N TYR A 157 -10.95 -7.52 -6.00
CA TYR A 157 -11.64 -6.29 -5.66
C TYR A 157 -10.84 -5.57 -4.61
N TYR A 158 -10.36 -4.37 -4.94
CA TYR A 158 -10.59 -3.16 -4.15
C TYR A 158 -9.82 -1.99 -4.75
N CYS A 159 -10.43 -0.80 -4.77
CA CYS A 159 -9.88 0.44 -4.24
C CYS A 159 -10.92 1.59 -4.29
N GLY A 160 -12.10 1.45 -3.69
CA GLY A 160 -13.01 2.57 -3.33
C GLY A 160 -13.63 3.39 -4.48
N GLY A 161 -13.08 3.35 -5.70
CA GLY A 161 -13.54 4.12 -6.85
C GLY A 161 -14.88 3.65 -7.39
N LEU A 162 -15.12 2.34 -7.42
CA LEU A 162 -16.42 1.78 -7.82
C LEU A 162 -17.52 1.99 -6.78
N GLU A 163 -17.18 2.11 -5.49
CA GLU A 163 -18.14 2.40 -4.43
C GLU A 163 -18.54 3.89 -4.45
N LEU A 164 -17.56 4.78 -4.67
CA LEU A 164 -17.78 6.20 -4.97
C LEU A 164 -18.60 6.41 -6.25
N LEU A 165 -18.29 5.68 -7.33
CA LEU A 165 -19.06 5.71 -8.58
C LEU A 165 -20.47 5.14 -8.40
N SER A 166 -20.62 4.03 -7.66
CA SER A 166 -21.94 3.45 -7.36
C SER A 166 -22.78 4.39 -6.51
N GLN A 167 -22.17 5.08 -5.54
CA GLN A 167 -22.85 6.05 -4.69
C GLN A 167 -23.22 7.32 -5.46
N ALA A 168 -22.32 7.84 -6.30
CA ALA A 168 -22.61 8.98 -7.18
C ALA A 168 -23.75 8.67 -8.18
N ILE A 169 -23.82 7.43 -8.69
CA ILE A 169 -24.92 6.98 -9.56
C ILE A 169 -26.24 6.84 -8.80
N LYS A 170 -26.22 6.45 -7.52
CA LYS A 170 -27.43 6.45 -6.67
C LYS A 170 -27.90 7.88 -6.41
N ASP A 171 -26.99 8.80 -6.11
CA ASP A 171 -27.33 10.20 -5.83
C ASP A 171 -27.88 10.92 -7.09
N CYS A 172 -27.39 10.56 -8.30
CA CYS A 172 -27.93 11.07 -9.56
C CYS A 172 -29.29 10.48 -9.98
N LYS A 173 -29.75 9.38 -9.37
CA LYS A 173 -31.06 8.79 -9.67
C LYS A 173 -32.20 9.29 -8.78
N TYR A 174 -31.87 10.05 -7.73
CA TYR A 174 -32.84 10.60 -6.76
C TYR A 174 -32.76 12.13 -6.62
N ALA A 175 -32.13 12.83 -7.57
CA ALA A 175 -32.13 14.29 -7.71
C ALA A 175 -32.99 14.73 -8.90
#